data_AF-A0A9D1GIW0-F1
#
_entry.id   AF-A0A9D1GIW0-F1
#
_cell.length_a   1.000
_cell.length_b   1.000
_cell.length_c   1.000
_cell.angle_alpha   90.00
_cell.angle_beta   90.00
_cell.angle_gamma   90.00
#
_symmetry.space_group_name_H-M   'P 1'
#
loop_
_entity.id
_entity.type
_entity.pdbx_description
1 polymer ?
#
loop_
_entity_poly.entity_id
_entity_poly.type
_entity_poly.pdbx_seq_one_letter_code
_entity_poly.pdbx_strand_id
1 'polypeptide(L)'
;MNKKDSQKVHFMAQASMIAAIYTALTLALSPVSYGPVQFRISEALCILPYFTPAAVPGLFLGCLISNGIGAAMGTTVALDMIFGSLATLIGALGSRAVRKKRWLVCIPPILSNTIIVPWVLRYAYGSPDMIPFMMLTVGIGEVLAVGVLGNILLAMLERYKGRIFRQMAV
;
A
#
# COMPACT_ATOMS: atom_id res chain seq x y z
N MET A 1 -16.54 -30.21 0.57
CA MET A 1 -15.69 -29.18 -0.07
C MET A 1 -14.31 -29.74 -0.31
N ASN A 2 -13.81 -29.65 -1.54
CA ASN A 2 -12.47 -30.12 -1.91
C ASN A 2 -11.42 -29.26 -1.16
N LYS A 3 -10.36 -29.86 -0.60
CA LYS A 3 -9.34 -29.12 0.19
C LYS A 3 -8.75 -27.94 -0.59
N LYS A 4 -8.63 -28.07 -1.92
CA LYS A 4 -8.16 -27.00 -2.82
C LYS A 4 -9.09 -25.79 -2.89
N ASP A 5 -10.40 -25.99 -2.83
CA ASP A 5 -11.37 -24.89 -2.92
C ASP A 5 -11.46 -24.11 -1.62
N SER A 6 -11.39 -24.79 -0.48
CA SER A 6 -11.31 -24.13 0.83
C SER A 6 -10.07 -23.23 0.93
N GLN A 7 -8.91 -23.66 0.44
CA GLN A 7 -7.69 -22.83 0.43
C GLN A 7 -7.83 -21.58 -0.45
N LYS A 8 -8.48 -21.68 -1.62
CA LYS A 8 -8.78 -20.52 -2.48
C LYS A 8 -9.72 -19.53 -1.81
N VAL A 9 -10.77 -20.02 -1.16
CA VAL A 9 -11.72 -19.17 -0.43
C VAL A 9 -11.02 -18.43 0.71
N HIS A 10 -10.15 -19.10 1.46
CA HIS A 10 -9.36 -18.44 2.52
C HIS A 10 -8.41 -17.39 1.96
N PHE A 11 -7.75 -17.65 0.82
CA PHE A 11 -6.90 -16.67 0.13
C PHE A 11 -7.68 -15.43 -0.29
N MET A 12 -8.85 -15.61 -0.92
CA MET A 12 -9.71 -14.51 -1.34
C MET A 12 -10.24 -13.72 -0.15
N ALA A 13 -10.71 -14.40 0.90
CA ALA A 13 -11.19 -13.74 2.11
C ALA A 13 -10.11 -12.87 2.77
N GLN A 14 -8.86 -13.36 2.84
CA GLN A 14 -7.74 -12.58 3.36
C GLN A 14 -7.41 -11.37 2.49
N ALA A 15 -7.35 -11.55 1.16
CA ALA A 15 -7.11 -10.44 0.24
C ALA A 15 -8.18 -9.36 0.38
N SER A 16 -9.46 -9.76 0.44
CA SER A 16 -10.59 -8.85 0.65
C SER A 16 -10.52 -8.13 2.00
N MET A 17 -10.13 -8.84 3.08
CA MET A 17 -9.99 -8.24 4.40
C MET A 17 -8.86 -7.20 4.43
N ILE A 18 -7.72 -7.49 3.79
CA ILE A 18 -6.61 -6.53 3.66
C ILE A 18 -7.05 -5.31 2.85
N ALA A 19 -7.75 -5.52 1.73
CA ALA A 19 -8.30 -4.43 0.92
C ALA A 19 -9.28 -3.55 1.71
N ALA A 20 -10.15 -4.17 2.49
CA ALA A 20 -11.11 -3.47 3.35
C ALA A 20 -10.42 -2.65 4.43
N ILE A 21 -9.42 -3.22 5.14
CA ILE A 21 -8.65 -2.50 6.17
C ILE A 21 -7.89 -1.33 5.55
N TYR A 22 -7.23 -1.55 4.41
CA TYR A 22 -6.53 -0.49 3.69
C TYR A 22 -7.50 0.64 3.33
N THR A 23 -8.64 0.32 2.74
CA THR A 23 -9.63 1.31 2.31
C THR A 23 -10.21 2.06 3.50
N ALA A 24 -10.62 1.35 4.55
CA ALA A 24 -11.19 1.95 5.75
C ALA A 24 -10.20 2.91 6.43
N LEU A 25 -8.92 2.53 6.51
CA LEU A 25 -7.89 3.37 7.12
C LEU A 25 -7.61 4.62 6.27
N THR A 26 -7.57 4.48 4.94
CA THR A 26 -7.38 5.62 4.03
C THR A 26 -8.54 6.61 4.11
N LEU A 27 -9.79 6.12 4.19
CA LEU A 27 -10.98 6.97 4.26
C LEU A 27 -11.20 7.59 5.65
N ALA A 28 -11.00 6.82 6.72
CA ALA A 28 -11.10 7.32 8.09
C ALA A 28 -10.07 8.44 8.36
N LEU A 29 -8.92 8.37 7.68
CA LEU A 29 -7.85 9.37 7.76
C LEU A 29 -7.76 10.15 6.46
N SER A 30 -8.89 10.41 5.78
CA SER A 30 -8.94 11.14 4.51
C SER A 30 -8.25 12.52 4.54
N PRO A 31 -8.39 13.38 5.58
CA PRO A 31 -7.71 14.69 5.58
C PRO A 31 -6.19 14.57 5.69
N VAL A 32 -5.69 13.47 6.24
CA VAL A 32 -4.25 13.20 6.39
C VAL A 32 -3.71 12.44 5.17
N SER A 33 -4.51 11.53 4.62
CA SER A 33 -4.17 10.67 3.48
C SER A 33 -4.17 11.43 2.15
N TYR A 34 -5.08 12.39 1.97
CA TYR A 34 -5.20 13.23 0.77
C TYR A 34 -4.75 14.68 1.00
N GLY A 35 -4.18 14.96 2.17
CA GLY A 35 -3.68 16.29 2.52
C GLY A 35 -2.38 16.66 1.77
N PRO A 36 -1.81 17.85 2.06
CA PRO A 36 -0.61 18.37 1.38
C PRO A 36 0.65 17.48 1.51
N VAL A 37 0.68 16.64 2.55
CA VAL A 37 1.79 15.71 2.84
C VAL A 37 1.48 14.28 2.37
N GLN A 38 0.25 14.01 1.92
CA GLN A 38 -0.24 12.68 1.48
C GLN A 38 0.23 11.54 2.39
N PHE A 39 0.02 11.69 3.70
CA PHE A 39 0.48 10.72 4.67
C PHE A 39 -0.51 9.54 4.75
N ARG A 40 -0.35 8.58 3.85
CA ARG A 40 -1.22 7.40 3.80
C ARG A 40 -0.74 6.32 4.76
N ILE A 41 -1.29 6.32 5.97
CA ILE A 41 -0.97 5.31 7.00
C ILE A 41 -1.27 3.88 6.49
N SER A 42 -2.23 3.74 5.58
CA SER A 42 -2.56 2.46 4.92
C SER A 42 -1.39 1.84 4.15
N GLU A 43 -0.40 2.62 3.71
CA GLU A 43 0.81 2.10 3.06
C GLU A 43 1.69 1.30 4.04
N ALA A 44 1.51 1.46 5.36
CA ALA A 44 2.16 0.57 6.33
C ALA A 44 1.75 -0.91 6.12
N LEU A 45 0.59 -1.18 5.52
CA LEU A 45 0.13 -2.53 5.18
C LEU A 45 0.93 -3.15 4.02
N CYS A 46 1.73 -2.37 3.28
CA CYS A 46 2.60 -2.83 2.18
C CYS A 46 3.74 -3.75 2.63
N ILE A 47 3.92 -3.93 3.94
CA ILE A 47 4.78 -4.97 4.52
C ILE A 47 4.11 -6.35 4.62
N LEU A 48 2.77 -6.44 4.52
CA LEU A 48 2.02 -7.71 4.58
C LEU A 48 2.37 -8.72 3.47
N PRO A 49 2.75 -8.33 2.24
CA PRO A 49 3.30 -9.22 1.24
C PRO A 49 4.51 -10.00 1.74
N TYR A 50 5.21 -9.55 2.79
CA TYR A 50 6.24 -10.34 3.46
C TYR A 50 5.69 -11.63 4.09
N PHE A 51 4.49 -11.58 4.67
CA PHE A 51 3.90 -12.66 5.45
C PHE A 51 2.94 -13.53 4.65
N THR A 52 2.15 -12.95 3.73
CA THR A 52 1.17 -13.69 2.92
C THR A 52 1.18 -13.23 1.46
N PRO A 53 1.12 -14.16 0.48
CA PRO A 53 0.97 -13.79 -0.93
C PRO A 53 -0.38 -13.14 -1.25
N ALA A 54 -1.40 -13.36 -0.41
CA ALA A 54 -2.74 -12.76 -0.57
C ALA A 54 -2.74 -11.24 -0.40
N ALA A 55 -1.72 -10.67 0.25
CA ALA A 55 -1.62 -9.24 0.46
C ALA A 55 -1.37 -8.47 -0.84
N VAL A 56 -0.73 -9.06 -1.86
CA VAL A 56 -0.47 -8.38 -3.14
C VAL A 56 -1.76 -7.95 -3.84
N PRO A 57 -2.72 -8.87 -4.14
CA PRO A 57 -3.99 -8.47 -4.73
C PRO A 57 -4.86 -7.65 -3.76
N GLY A 58 -4.77 -7.89 -2.45
CA GLY A 58 -5.52 -7.14 -1.44
C GLY A 58 -5.11 -5.66 -1.37
N LEU A 59 -3.82 -5.36 -1.36
CA LEU A 59 -3.30 -3.99 -1.34
C LEU A 59 -3.59 -3.26 -2.65
N PHE A 60 -3.45 -3.95 -3.79
CA PHE A 60 -3.80 -3.37 -5.09
C PHE A 60 -5.27 -2.95 -5.14
N LEU A 61 -6.19 -3.84 -4.75
CA LEU A 61 -7.62 -3.53 -4.71
C LEU A 61 -7.95 -2.46 -3.66
N GLY A 62 -7.31 -2.48 -2.50
CA GLY A 62 -7.47 -1.45 -1.47
C GLY A 62 -7.05 -0.06 -1.95
N CYS A 63 -5.90 0.03 -2.63
CA CYS A 63 -5.40 1.27 -3.23
C CYS A 63 -6.34 1.76 -4.34
N LEU A 64 -6.79 0.86 -5.22
CA LEU A 64 -7.73 1.17 -6.30
C LEU A 64 -9.07 1.71 -5.74
N ILE A 65 -9.67 1.01 -4.78
CA ILE A 65 -10.97 1.39 -4.21
C ILE A 65 -10.85 2.70 -3.45
N SER A 66 -9.86 2.85 -2.57
CA SER A 66 -9.69 4.07 -1.80
C SER A 66 -9.44 5.29 -2.69
N ASN A 67 -8.55 5.18 -3.68
CA ASN A 67 -8.29 6.28 -4.60
C ASN A 67 -9.47 6.55 -5.55
N GLY A 68 -10.27 5.54 -5.90
CA GLY A 68 -11.51 5.72 -6.65
C GLY A 68 -12.57 6.48 -5.87
N ILE A 69 -12.72 6.19 -4.57
CA ILE A 69 -13.61 6.94 -3.67
C ILE A 69 -13.08 8.37 -3.48
N GLY A 70 -11.77 8.54 -3.29
CA GLY A 70 -11.12 9.85 -3.22
C GLY A 70 -11.37 10.68 -4.48
N ALA A 71 -11.39 10.04 -5.66
CA ALA A 71 -11.61 10.70 -6.94
C ALA A 71 -13.08 11.11 -7.12
N ALA A 72 -14.01 10.24 -6.70
CA ALA A 72 -15.44 10.57 -6.63
C ALA A 72 -15.71 11.75 -5.68
N MET A 73 -14.91 11.90 -4.63
CA MET A 73 -14.97 13.03 -3.69
C MET A 73 -14.21 14.29 -4.16
N GLY A 74 -13.55 14.25 -5.33
CA GLY A 74 -12.76 15.37 -5.86
C GLY A 74 -11.43 15.63 -5.13
N THR A 75 -11.03 14.72 -4.24
CA THR A 75 -9.80 14.83 -3.41
C THR A 75 -8.57 14.21 -4.08
N THR A 76 -8.76 13.30 -5.03
CA THR A 76 -7.67 12.68 -5.80
C THR A 76 -7.92 12.76 -7.29
N VAL A 77 -6.83 12.72 -8.05
CA VAL A 77 -6.89 12.67 -9.52
C VAL A 77 -7.20 11.25 -9.95
N ALA A 78 -8.11 11.06 -10.90
CA ALA A 78 -8.43 9.74 -11.47
C ALA A 78 -7.18 9.02 -12.06
N LEU A 79 -6.17 9.78 -12.50
CA LEU A 79 -4.88 9.22 -12.92
C LEU A 79 -4.09 8.61 -11.75
N ASP A 80 -4.16 9.21 -10.55
CA ASP A 80 -3.48 8.69 -9.35
C ASP A 80 -4.11 7.37 -8.86
N MET A 81 -5.40 7.16 -9.13
CA MET A 81 -6.04 5.86 -8.91
C MET A 81 -5.39 4.76 -9.75
N ILE A 82 -5.09 4.99 -11.03
CA ILE A 82 -4.51 3.97 -11.92
C ILE A 82 -3.01 3.81 -11.61
N PHE A 83 -2.27 4.90 -11.60
CA PHE A 83 -0.82 4.88 -11.45
C PHE A 83 -0.38 4.59 -10.01
N GLY A 84 -1.11 5.07 -8.99
CA GLY A 84 -0.87 4.74 -7.59
C GLY A 84 -1.16 3.27 -7.28
N SER A 85 -2.21 2.68 -7.86
CA SER A 85 -2.48 1.25 -7.74
C SER A 85 -1.38 0.41 -8.40
N LEU A 86 -0.91 0.82 -9.58
CA LEU A 86 0.22 0.17 -10.26
C LEU A 86 1.52 0.31 -9.47
N ALA A 87 1.80 1.48 -8.89
CA ALA A 87 2.94 1.71 -8.02
C ALA A 87 2.90 0.79 -6.79
N THR A 88 1.73 0.68 -6.15
CA THR A 88 1.49 -0.21 -5.02
C THR A 88 1.68 -1.68 -5.43
N LEU A 89 1.24 -2.08 -6.62
CA LEU A 89 1.41 -3.44 -7.14
C LEU A 89 2.89 -3.77 -7.37
N ILE A 90 3.63 -2.87 -8.03
CA ILE A 90 5.07 -3.02 -8.26
C ILE A 90 5.82 -3.05 -6.92
N GLY A 91 5.46 -2.16 -5.99
CA GLY A 91 5.99 -2.11 -4.65
C GLY A 91 5.73 -3.40 -3.86
N ALA A 92 4.52 -3.95 -3.93
CA ALA A 92 4.15 -5.20 -3.27
C ALA A 92 4.85 -6.43 -3.88
N LEU A 93 5.00 -6.48 -5.20
CA LEU A 93 5.76 -7.51 -5.91
C LEU A 93 7.26 -7.43 -5.57
N GLY A 94 7.82 -6.22 -5.56
CA GLY A 94 9.20 -5.96 -5.16
C GLY A 94 9.43 -6.35 -3.69
N SER A 95 8.54 -5.96 -2.79
CA SER A 95 8.55 -6.36 -1.37
C SER A 95 8.52 -7.87 -1.22
N ARG A 96 7.75 -8.55 -2.06
CA ARG A 96 7.68 -10.01 -2.06
C ARG A 96 8.97 -10.64 -2.59
N ALA A 97 9.57 -10.09 -3.64
CA ALA A 97 10.81 -10.58 -4.24
C ALA A 97 12.01 -10.39 -3.29
N VAL A 98 12.08 -9.26 -2.59
CA VAL A 98 13.18 -8.93 -1.68
C VAL A 98 12.93 -9.42 -0.24
N ARG A 99 11.98 -10.33 -0.06
CA ARG A 99 11.63 -10.95 1.24
C ARG A 99 12.78 -11.59 2.02
N LYS A 100 13.92 -11.85 1.36
CA LYS A 100 15.11 -12.40 2.02
C LYS A 100 15.79 -11.41 2.96
N LYS A 101 15.57 -10.10 2.82
CA LYS A 101 16.18 -9.06 3.67
C LYS A 101 15.11 -8.17 4.29
N ARG A 102 14.93 -8.30 5.61
CA ARG A 102 13.93 -7.61 6.44
C ARG A 102 13.78 -6.10 6.16
N TRP A 103 14.90 -5.40 6.01
CA TRP A 103 14.96 -3.95 5.83
C TRP A 103 14.69 -3.48 4.39
N LEU A 104 14.87 -4.37 3.40
CA LEU A 104 14.63 -4.02 1.99
C LEU A 104 13.15 -4.18 1.59
N VAL A 105 12.29 -4.72 2.46
CA VAL A 105 10.86 -4.89 2.14
C VAL A 105 10.15 -3.55 2.04
N CYS A 106 10.61 -2.54 2.79
CA CYS A 106 10.00 -1.20 2.79
C CYS A 106 10.48 -0.32 1.63
N ILE A 107 11.60 -0.67 1.00
CA ILE A 107 12.26 0.15 -0.02
C ILE A 107 11.47 0.18 -1.35
N PRO A 108 10.99 -0.95 -1.90
CA PRO A 108 10.22 -0.96 -3.15
C PRO A 108 8.91 -0.17 -3.09
N PRO A 109 8.06 -0.27 -2.05
CA PRO A 109 6.85 0.55 -1.93
C PRO A 109 7.18 2.04 -1.88
N ILE A 110 8.15 2.43 -1.04
CA ILE A 110 8.57 3.84 -0.91
C ILE A 110 9.07 4.38 -2.24
N LEU A 111 9.95 3.66 -2.94
CA LEU A 111 10.48 4.09 -4.25
C LEU A 111 9.38 4.16 -5.31
N SER A 112 8.52 3.15 -5.39
CA SER A 112 7.45 3.13 -6.39
C SER A 112 6.45 4.26 -6.16
N ASN A 113 5.97 4.46 -4.94
CA ASN A 113 5.02 5.54 -4.63
C ASN A 113 5.68 6.93 -4.76
N THR A 114 6.89 7.12 -4.24
CA THR A 114 7.58 8.43 -4.29
C THR A 114 7.99 8.85 -5.71
N ILE A 115 8.25 7.91 -6.62
CA ILE A 115 8.60 8.23 -8.01
C ILE A 115 7.35 8.42 -8.88
N ILE A 116 6.35 7.54 -8.73
CA ILE A 116 5.21 7.48 -9.67
C ILE A 116 4.15 8.53 -9.31
N VAL A 117 3.80 8.68 -8.04
CA VAL A 117 2.69 9.56 -7.60
C VAL A 117 2.96 11.05 -7.94
N PRO A 118 4.16 11.61 -7.70
CA PRO A 118 4.42 13.02 -8.02
C PRO A 118 4.48 13.30 -9.52
N TRP A 119 4.90 12.32 -10.33
CA TRP A 119 4.90 12.43 -11.79
C TRP A 119 3.48 12.49 -12.36
N VAL A 120 2.53 11.81 -11.73
CA VAL A 120 1.11 11.84 -12.11
C VAL A 120 0.47 13.16 -11.72
N LEU A 121 0.77 13.66 -10.51
CA LEU A 121 0.33 14.98 -10.05
C LEU A 121 0.86 16.11 -10.96
N ARG A 122 2.10 16.01 -11.43
CA ARG A 122 2.68 16.93 -12.43
C ARG A 122 1.84 17.00 -13.70
N TYR A 123 1.41 15.85 -14.22
CA TYR A 123 0.64 15.80 -15.47
C TYR A 123 -0.81 16.28 -15.28
N ALA A 124 -1.34 16.17 -14.06
CA ALA A 124 -2.72 16.53 -13.73
C ALA A 124 -2.92 17.99 -13.31
N TYR A 125 -1.98 18.60 -12.56
CA TYR A 125 -2.11 19.94 -12.01
C TYR A 125 -1.53 21.06 -12.90
N GLY A 126 -0.79 20.72 -13.97
CA GLY A 126 -0.32 21.70 -14.98
C GLY A 126 0.61 22.81 -14.47
N SER A 127 1.04 22.78 -13.20
CA SER A 127 1.88 23.81 -12.57
C SER A 127 3.26 23.23 -12.21
N PRO A 128 4.34 23.61 -12.92
CA PRO A 128 5.66 23.01 -12.76
C PRO A 128 6.40 23.41 -11.48
N ASP A 129 6.00 24.48 -10.79
CA ASP A 129 6.79 25.08 -9.71
C ASP A 129 6.60 24.42 -8.33
N MET A 130 5.57 23.59 -8.14
CA MET A 130 5.29 22.90 -6.86
C MET A 130 5.75 21.43 -6.82
N ILE A 131 6.37 20.94 -7.89
CA ILE A 131 6.78 19.53 -8.04
C ILE A 131 7.81 19.08 -7.00
N PRO A 132 8.91 19.82 -6.75
CA PRO A 132 9.92 19.39 -5.78
C PRO A 132 9.35 19.37 -4.36
N PHE A 133 8.45 20.31 -4.05
CA PHE A 133 7.79 20.40 -2.76
C PHE A 133 6.84 19.22 -2.54
N MET A 134 5.99 18.88 -3.53
CA MET A 134 5.13 17.69 -3.44
C MET A 134 5.92 16.38 -3.41
N MET A 135 6.99 16.24 -4.20
CA MET A 135 7.87 15.07 -4.13
C MET A 135 8.49 14.91 -2.74
N LEU A 136 8.91 16.02 -2.13
CA LEU A 136 9.52 16.02 -0.80
C LEU A 136 8.48 15.70 0.28
N THR A 137 7.30 16.33 0.25
CA THR A 137 6.27 16.10 1.27
C THR A 137 5.69 14.68 1.18
N VAL A 138 5.38 14.20 -0.03
CA VAL A 138 4.93 12.81 -0.28
C VAL A 138 6.02 11.81 0.10
N GLY A 139 7.28 12.08 -0.29
CA GLY A 139 8.41 11.21 0.06
C GLY A 139 8.62 11.10 1.57
N ILE A 140 8.51 12.21 2.31
CA ILE A 140 8.56 12.19 3.78
C ILE A 140 7.38 11.40 4.34
N GLY A 141 6.17 11.59 3.78
CA GLY A 141 4.98 10.85 4.18
C GLY A 141 5.13 9.33 4.02
N GLU A 142 5.60 8.88 2.87
CA GLU A 142 5.88 7.47 2.57
C GLU A 142 6.98 6.89 3.45
N VAL A 143 8.07 7.62 3.69
CA VAL A 143 9.15 7.18 4.58
C VAL A 143 8.65 7.01 6.02
N LEU A 144 7.79 7.91 6.50
CA LEU A 144 7.19 7.79 7.83
C LEU A 144 6.15 6.64 7.87
N ALA A 145 5.33 6.49 6.84
CA ALA A 145 4.27 5.48 6.81
C ALA A 145 4.83 4.07 6.64
N VAL A 146 5.63 3.84 5.61
CA VAL A 146 6.18 2.51 5.32
C VAL A 146 7.44 2.25 6.14
N GLY A 147 8.35 3.23 6.22
CA GLY A 147 9.64 3.06 6.89
C GLY A 147 9.55 2.99 8.41
N VAL A 148 8.73 3.84 9.04
CA VAL A 148 8.55 3.84 10.50
C VAL A 148 7.39 2.94 10.90
N LEU A 149 6.16 3.25 10.48
CA LEU A 149 4.99 2.46 10.90
C LEU A 149 5.02 1.05 10.34
N GLY A 150 5.41 0.88 9.08
CA GLY A 150 5.55 -0.45 8.46
C GLY A 150 6.60 -1.32 9.15
N ASN A 151 7.73 -0.77 9.59
CA ASN A 151 8.76 -1.54 10.31
C ASN A 151 8.33 -1.88 11.75
N ILE A 152 7.60 -0.99 12.43
CA ILE A 152 6.96 -1.29 13.72
C ILE A 152 5.94 -2.43 13.55
N LEU A 153 5.08 -2.33 12.52
CA LEU A 153 4.10 -3.36 12.20
C LEU A 153 4.80 -4.69 11.89
N LEU A 154 5.91 -4.66 11.15
CA LEU A 154 6.71 -5.84 10.82
C LEU A 154 7.26 -6.51 12.09
N ALA A 155 7.84 -5.74 13.01
CA ALA A 155 8.39 -6.25 14.26
C ALA A 155 7.30 -6.88 15.15
N MET A 156 6.12 -6.25 15.20
CA MET A 156 4.97 -6.79 15.93
C MET A 156 4.46 -8.08 15.28
N LEU A 157 4.22 -8.08 13.97
CA LEU A 157 3.68 -9.25 13.26
C LEU A 157 4.64 -10.43 13.24
N GLU A 158 5.95 -10.19 13.21
CA GLU A 158 6.96 -11.25 13.25
C GLU A 158 6.87 -12.08 14.53
N ARG A 159 6.56 -11.43 15.67
CA ARG A 159 6.33 -12.10 16.95
C ARG A 159 5.10 -13.02 16.95
N TYR A 160 4.12 -12.73 16.10
CA TYR A 160 2.87 -13.50 15.96
C TYR A 160 2.81 -14.36 14.69
N LYS A 161 3.90 -14.37 13.89
CA LYS A 161 3.95 -15.06 12.59
C LYS A 161 3.57 -16.54 12.69
N GLY A 162 4.03 -17.21 13.74
CA GLY A 162 3.77 -18.62 14.01
C GLY A 162 2.33 -18.96 14.42
N ARG A 163 1.48 -17.99 14.77
CA ARG A 163 0.06 -18.22 15.08
C ARG A 163 -0.88 -17.74 13.97
N ILE A 164 -0.59 -16.59 13.38
CA ILE A 164 -1.47 -15.93 12.40
C ILE A 164 -1.28 -16.50 10.99
N PHE A 165 -0.04 -16.84 10.61
CA PHE A 165 0.29 -17.27 9.24
C PHE A 165 0.63 -18.77 9.13
N ARG A 166 0.39 -19.56 10.19
CA ARG A 166 0.79 -20.98 10.30
C ARG A 166 0.18 -21.89 9.23
N GLN A 167 -0.96 -21.52 8.62
CA GLN A 167 -1.64 -22.32 7.61
C GLN A 167 -1.18 -22.05 6.16
N MET A 168 -0.28 -21.08 5.94
CA MET A 168 -0.07 -20.51 4.61
C MET A 168 1.40 -20.37 4.20
N ALA A 169 2.30 -21.05 4.92
CA ALA A 169 3.63 -21.37 4.41
C ALA A 169 3.48 -22.53 3.40
N VAL A 170 3.04 -22.20 2.19
CA VAL A 170 3.22 -23.01 0.99
C VAL A 170 4.30 -22.35 0.15
#